data_AF-A0A9E3AV33-F1
#
_entry.id   AF-A0A9E3AV33-F1
#
_cell.length_a   1.000
_cell.length_b   1.000
_cell.length_c   1.000
_cell.angle_alpha   90.00
_cell.angle_beta   90.00
_cell.angle_gamma   90.00
#
_symmetry.space_group_name_H-M   'P 1'
#
loop_
_entity.id
_entity.type
_entity.pdbx_description
1 polymer ?
#
loop_
_entity_poly.entity_id
_entity_poly.type
_entity_poly.pdbx_seq_one_letter_code
_entity_poly.pdbx_strand_id
1 'polypeptide(L)' 'MKARVTVTLKDGVLDPQGKAIEGALRSLGVEGVASVRQGKVFDIEIASAD' A
#
# COMPACT_ATOMS: atom_id res chain seq x y z
N MET A 1 -2.77 -0.70 24.53
CA MET A 1 -1.59 -0.36 23.69
C MET A 1 -2.05 -0.15 22.25
N LYS A 2 -1.40 0.71 21.45
CA LYS A 2 -1.71 0.86 20.01
C LYS A 2 -0.53 0.38 19.17
N ALA A 3 -0.80 -0.41 18.14
CA ALA A 3 0.19 -0.88 17.18
C ALA A 3 -0.21 -0.44 15.77
N ARG A 4 0.77 0.02 14.99
CA ARG A 4 0.61 0.30 13.56
C ARG A 4 1.36 -0.76 12.76
N VAL A 5 0.66 -1.47 11.90
CA VAL A 5 1.23 -2.53 11.05
C VAL A 5 1.15 -2.11 9.60
N THR A 6 2.30 -2.08 8.93
CA THR A 6 2.40 -1.84 7.48
C THR A 6 2.69 -3.15 6.77
N VAL A 7 1.81 -3.54 5.84
CA VAL A 7 1.94 -4.74 5.01
C VAL A 7 2.24 -4.33 3.58
N THR A 8 3.37 -4.80 3.07
CA THR A 8 3.80 -4.60 1.69
C THR A 8 4.09 -5.94 1.01
N LEU A 9 3.94 -5.97 -0.31
CA LEU A 9 4.38 -7.09 -1.12
C LEU A 9 5.91 -7.13 -1.18
N LYS A 10 6.48 -8.33 -1.09
CA LYS A 10 7.93 -8.55 -1.27
C LYS A 10 8.40 -8.13 -2.66
N ASP A 11 9.70 -7.89 -2.77
CA ASP A 11 10.35 -7.63 -4.05
C ASP A 11 10.14 -8.81 -5.01
N GLY A 12 9.96 -8.50 -6.29
CA GLY A 12 9.67 -9.49 -7.33
C GLY A 12 8.24 -10.03 -7.35
N VAL A 13 7.41 -9.73 -6.34
CA VAL A 13 5.98 -10.09 -6.37
C VAL A 13 5.22 -9.08 -7.21
N LEU A 14 4.48 -9.58 -8.21
CA LEU A 14 3.61 -8.77 -9.05
C LEU A 14 2.51 -8.13 -8.21
N ASP A 15 2.28 -6.84 -8.44
CA ASP A 15 1.22 -6.05 -7.81
C ASP A 15 0.24 -5.54 -8.88
N PRO A 16 -0.83 -6.31 -9.20
CA PRO A 16 -1.83 -5.88 -10.17
C PRO A 16 -2.58 -4.62 -9.75
N GLN A 17 -2.76 -4.39 -8.45
CA GLN A 17 -3.47 -3.22 -7.94
C GLN A 17 -2.64 -1.96 -8.09
N GLY A 18 -1.36 -2.01 -7.72
CA GLY A 18 -0.41 -0.93 -7.98
C GLY A 18 -0.37 -0.57 -9.47
N LYS A 19 -0.36 -1.57 -10.36
CA LYS A 19 -0.38 -1.33 -11.81
C LYS A 19 -1.68 -0.69 -12.32
N ALA A 20 -2.83 -1.09 -11.79
CA ALA A 20 -4.09 -0.45 -12.12
C ALA A 20 -4.12 1.02 -11.68
N ILE A 21 -3.62 1.33 -10.48
CA ILE A 21 -3.52 2.69 -9.95
C ILE A 21 -2.55 3.53 -10.80
N GLU A 22 -1.39 2.99 -11.15
CA GLU A 22 -0.42 3.64 -12.04
C GLU A 22 -1.05 4.02 -13.39
N GLY A 23 -1.83 3.10 -13.98
CA GLY A 23 -2.58 3.36 -15.22
C GLY A 23 -3.64 4.45 -15.06
N ALA A 24 -4.38 4.45 -13.95
CA ALA A 24 -5.37 5.49 -13.66
C ALA A 24 -4.73 6.88 -13.50
N LEU A 25 -3.62 6.99 -12.77
CA LEU A 25 -2.89 8.25 -12.60
C LEU A 25 -2.39 8.81 -13.94
N ARG A 26 -1.88 7.93 -14.81
CA ARG A 26 -1.48 8.31 -16.17
C ARG A 26 -2.66 8.83 -16.99
N SER A 27 -3.80 8.15 -16.96
CA SER A 27 -5.03 8.58 -17.67
C SER A 27 -5.57 9.91 -17.16
N LEU A 28 -5.31 10.27 -15.90
CA LEU A 28 -5.67 11.56 -15.31
C LEU A 28 -4.65 12.67 -15.62
N GLY A 29 -3.56 12.38 -16.35
CA GLY A 29 -2.53 13.36 -16.69
C GLY A 29 -1.56 13.69 -15.55
N VAL A 30 -1.46 12.82 -14.53
CA VAL A 30 -0.49 13.01 -13.45
C VAL A 30 0.90 12.61 -13.95
N GLU A 31 1.78 13.61 -14.08
CA GLU A 31 3.16 13.42 -14.55
C GLU A 31 4.12 13.07 -13.39
N GLY A 32 5.26 12.47 -13.73
CA GLY A 32 6.34 12.18 -12.76
C GLY A 32 6.16 10.91 -11.91
N VAL A 33 5.06 10.16 -12.04
CA VAL A 33 4.85 8.89 -11.33
C VAL A 33 5.57 7.75 -12.07
N ALA A 34 6.69 7.28 -11.51
CA ALA A 34 7.49 6.22 -12.12
C ALA A 34 6.94 4.80 -11.87
N SER A 35 6.38 4.55 -10.68
CA SER A 35 5.75 3.27 -10.33
C SER A 35 4.86 3.43 -9.10
N VAL A 36 3.89 2.54 -8.94
CA VAL A 36 3.02 2.48 -7.75
C VAL A 36 3.11 1.08 -7.12
N ARG A 37 3.20 1.04 -5.79
CA ARG A 37 3.09 -0.18 -4.98
C ARG A 37 1.95 -0.02 -3.99
N GLN A 38 1.02 -0.96 -4.03
CA GLN A 38 -0.09 -1.05 -3.11
C GLN A 38 0.36 -1.82 -1.85
N GLY A 39 -0.05 -1.30 -0.71
CA GLY A 39 0.15 -1.92 0.60
C GLY A 39 -1.03 -1.62 1.52
N LYS A 40 -1.02 -2.19 2.72
CA LYS A 40 -2.06 -1.99 3.72
C LYS A 40 -1.45 -1.42 4.99
N VAL A 41 -2.16 -0.51 5.65
CA VAL A 41 -1.80 -0.02 6.98
C VAL A 41 -2.96 -0.36 7.91
N PHE A 42 -2.65 -0.98 9.03
CA PHE A 42 -3.61 -1.33 10.07
C PHE A 42 -3.21 -0.62 11.35
N ASP A 43 -4.12 0.22 11.86
CA ASP A 43 -4.02 0.76 13.21
C ASP A 43 -4.85 -0.14 14.14
N ILE A 44 -4.16 -0.79 15.07
CA ILE A 44 -4.70 -1.86 15.91
C ILE A 44 -4.65 -1.40 17.36
N GLU A 45 -5.80 -1.46 18.04
CA GLU A 45 -5.89 -1.29 19.48
C GLU A 45 -5.76 -2.66 20.16
N ILE A 46 -4.77 -2.77 21.05
CA ILE A 46 -4.42 -4.00 21.77
C ILE A 46 -4.83 -3.82 23.23
N ALA A 47 -5.77 -4.65 23.68
CA ALA A 47 -6.09 -4.79 25.10
C ALA A 47 -4.92 -5.46 25.82
N SER A 48 -4.55 -4.96 27.00
CA SER A 48 -3.64 -5.68 27.89
C SER A 48 -4.39 -6.87 28.50
N ALA A 49 -3.84 -8.06 28.38
CA ALA A 49 -4.16 -9.15 29.30
C ALA A 49 -3.29 -8.95 30.54
N ASP A 50 -3.92 -8.90 31.72
CA ASP A 50 -3.22 -8.94 33.01
C ASP A 50 -2.48 -10.27 33.20
#